data_AF-A0A4V2M367-F1
#
_entry.id   AF-A0A4V2M367-F1
#
_cell.length_a   1.000
_cell.length_b   1.000
_cell.length_c   1.000
_cell.angle_alpha   90.00
_cell.angle_beta   90.00
_cell.angle_gamma   90.00
#
_symmetry.space_group_name_H-M   'P 1'
#
loop_
_entity.id
_entity.type
_entity.pdbx_description
1 polymer ?
#
loop_
_entity_poly.entity_id
_entity_poly.type
_entity_poly.pdbx_seq_one_letter_code
_entity_poly.pdbx_strand_id
1 'polypeptide(L)'
;MDLGSVTAGGDHRSQRITATSPPTRTNDRVVAPGLFDAPVRLSGSAFAVPDSGGDDVVESQVIIGAALFRSVYTFIEGRLDTASIRLLPDNLGDYSDIVALEEVRYREGTVPRTTTYGLRSDGLLLRWTTSSAGRDITGVAPGFASVKAMVPISKTRTYDTFLANTRGGALYTIHIPTTSPMKPVVKPVRTRTWQGFEFLLARKCGQQGTLLLGIDKDTQSAHLYAVGHANGTATVIQGLGKVPGTFSDPAYFRWVPPIDPLVGE
;
A
#
# COMPACT_ATOMS: atom_id res chain seq x y z
N MET A 1 10.11 -6.04 6.87
CA MET A 1 9.31 -5.07 6.09
C MET A 1 9.63 -3.68 6.59
N ASP A 2 9.73 -2.71 5.71
CA ASP A 2 9.89 -1.31 6.10
C ASP A 2 8.50 -0.66 6.04
N LEU A 3 7.97 -0.35 7.22
CA LEU A 3 6.67 0.25 7.46
C LEU A 3 6.85 1.76 7.51
N GLY A 4 6.01 2.47 6.77
CA GLY A 4 5.86 3.91 6.86
C GLY A 4 4.52 4.30 7.45
N SER A 5 4.48 5.48 8.05
CA SER A 5 3.23 6.11 8.46
C SER A 5 3.31 7.62 8.29
N VAL A 6 2.14 8.23 8.12
CA VAL A 6 1.98 9.67 8.29
C VAL A 6 1.48 9.90 9.71
N THR A 7 2.23 10.64 10.54
CA THR A 7 1.83 10.93 11.92
C THR A 7 0.66 11.91 11.95
N ALA A 8 0.00 12.07 13.11
CA ALA A 8 -1.03 13.10 13.29
C ALA A 8 -0.46 14.53 13.10
N GLY A 9 0.85 14.73 13.32
CA GLY A 9 1.55 15.98 13.05
C GLY A 9 1.99 16.17 11.60
N GLY A 10 1.65 15.22 10.70
CA GLY A 10 2.00 15.31 9.29
C GLY A 10 3.42 14.87 8.95
N ASP A 11 4.12 14.19 9.87
CA ASP A 11 5.45 13.67 9.59
C ASP A 11 5.40 12.37 8.80
N HIS A 12 6.34 12.17 7.89
CA HIS A 12 6.68 10.81 7.47
C HIS A 12 7.57 10.13 8.51
N ARG A 13 7.14 8.95 8.93
CA ARG A 13 7.84 8.07 9.84
C ARG A 13 8.28 6.80 9.13
N SER A 14 9.40 6.23 9.54
CA SER A 14 9.90 4.94 9.08
C SER A 14 10.11 4.02 10.27
N GLN A 15 9.80 2.74 10.08
CA GLN A 15 9.91 1.68 11.06
C GLN A 15 10.31 0.39 10.34
N ARG A 16 11.13 -0.45 10.98
CA ARG A 16 11.48 -1.78 10.50
C ARG A 16 10.73 -2.83 11.31
N ILE A 17 9.86 -3.59 10.66
CA ILE A 17 9.20 -4.76 11.25
C ILE A 17 9.91 -6.03 10.79
N THR A 18 10.39 -6.85 11.72
CA THR A 18 11.13 -8.07 11.41
C THR A 18 10.34 -9.30 11.86
N ALA A 19 10.21 -10.27 10.95
CA ALA A 19 9.52 -11.54 11.13
C ALA A 19 10.34 -12.50 12.03
N THR A 20 10.40 -12.16 13.32
CA THR A 20 10.94 -12.97 14.41
C THR A 20 9.79 -13.61 15.19
N SER A 21 10.08 -14.52 16.11
CA SER A 21 9.07 -15.10 17.03
C SER A 21 9.50 -14.81 18.47
N PRO A 22 8.96 -13.76 19.12
CA PRO A 22 7.94 -12.81 18.63
C PRO A 22 8.50 -11.79 17.62
N PRO A 23 7.64 -11.09 16.84
CA PRO A 23 8.06 -10.06 15.90
C PRO A 23 8.71 -8.88 16.62
N THR A 24 9.65 -8.20 15.94
CA THR A 24 10.35 -7.03 16.47
C THR A 24 10.08 -5.78 15.64
N ARG A 25 10.10 -4.62 16.30
CA ARG A 25 10.00 -3.29 15.70
C ARG A 25 11.27 -2.51 16.06
N THR A 26 11.99 -2.06 15.05
CA THR A 26 13.22 -1.27 15.20
C THR A 26 13.23 -0.09 14.22
N ASN A 27 14.30 0.72 14.22
CA ASN A 27 14.49 1.84 13.30
C ASN A 27 13.30 2.80 13.23
N ASP A 28 12.66 3.00 14.38
CA ASP A 28 11.49 3.84 14.51
C ASP A 28 11.91 5.31 14.62
N ARG A 29 11.72 6.07 13.53
CA ARG A 29 12.16 7.47 13.45
C ARG A 29 11.33 8.29 12.48
N VAL A 30 11.26 9.58 12.72
CA VAL A 30 10.78 10.56 11.74
C VAL A 30 11.83 10.74 10.66
N VAL A 31 11.41 10.66 9.39
CA VAL A 31 12.29 10.81 8.21
C VAL A 31 12.00 12.10 7.43
N ALA A 32 10.77 12.61 7.49
CA ALA A 32 10.45 13.95 7.01
C ALA A 32 9.48 14.64 7.98
N PRO A 33 9.98 15.52 8.87
CA PRO A 33 9.13 16.23 9.82
C PRO A 33 8.28 17.29 9.13
N GLY A 34 7.04 17.46 9.57
CA GLY A 34 6.10 18.47 9.07
C GLY A 34 5.91 18.42 7.55
N LEU A 35 5.89 17.22 6.97
CA LEU A 35 5.73 17.05 5.52
C LEU A 35 4.35 17.51 5.03
N PHE A 36 3.33 17.37 5.87
CA PHE A 36 1.96 17.77 5.56
C PHE A 36 1.39 18.68 6.64
N ASP A 37 0.90 19.85 6.24
CA ASP A 37 0.23 20.80 7.15
C ASP A 37 -1.22 20.40 7.49
N ALA A 38 -1.78 19.45 6.75
CA ALA A 38 -3.16 19.00 6.89
C ALA A 38 -3.23 17.47 7.08
N PRO A 39 -4.26 16.96 7.79
CA PRO A 39 -4.38 15.52 8.06
C PRO A 39 -4.45 14.67 6.79
N VAL A 40 -3.50 13.75 6.64
CA VAL A 40 -3.53 12.73 5.58
C VAL A 40 -4.49 11.61 5.98
N ARG A 41 -5.46 11.33 5.10
CA ARG A 41 -6.48 10.29 5.32
C ARG A 41 -6.02 8.93 4.79
N LEU A 42 -5.36 8.92 3.64
CA LEU A 42 -4.80 7.73 3.00
C LEU A 42 -3.44 8.06 2.41
N SER A 43 -2.52 7.11 2.49
CA SER A 43 -1.21 7.17 1.84
C SER A 43 -1.01 5.85 1.11
N GLY A 44 -0.72 5.92 -0.18
CA GLY A 44 -0.25 4.77 -0.94
C GLY A 44 1.21 4.49 -0.64
N SER A 45 1.70 3.39 -1.19
CA SER A 45 3.13 3.04 -1.19
C SER A 45 4.08 4.22 -1.47
N ALA A 46 5.16 4.34 -0.68
CA ALA A 46 6.21 5.34 -0.88
C ALA A 46 7.42 4.70 -1.57
N PHE A 47 7.88 5.31 -2.65
CA PHE A 47 8.98 4.82 -3.48
C PHE A 47 10.19 5.72 -3.32
N ALA A 48 11.32 5.16 -2.88
CA ALA A 48 12.62 5.82 -2.99
C ALA A 48 13.25 5.45 -4.34
N VAL A 49 13.44 6.44 -5.20
CA VAL A 49 14.03 6.29 -6.53
C VAL A 49 15.38 7.00 -6.52
N PRO A 50 16.48 6.29 -6.85
CA PRO A 50 17.78 6.94 -7.00
C PRO A 50 17.74 7.95 -8.14
N ASP A 51 18.21 9.17 -7.89
CA ASP A 51 18.50 10.18 -8.90
C ASP A 51 19.97 10.07 -9.36
N SER A 52 20.25 10.66 -10.52
CA SER A 52 21.54 10.72 -11.20
C SER A 52 22.72 11.23 -10.35
N GLY A 53 22.46 11.94 -9.25
CA GLY A 53 23.47 12.42 -8.29
C GLY A 53 23.78 11.47 -7.13
N GLY A 54 23.07 10.34 -7.00
CA GLY A 54 23.14 9.48 -5.80
C GLY A 54 22.18 9.90 -4.68
N ASP A 55 21.34 10.91 -4.93
CA ASP A 55 20.26 11.34 -4.07
C ASP A 55 19.04 10.42 -4.20
N ASP A 56 18.25 10.27 -3.15
CA ASP A 56 17.02 9.48 -3.19
C ASP A 56 15.80 10.40 -3.26
N VAL A 57 15.06 10.36 -4.37
CA VAL A 57 13.75 11.01 -4.48
C VAL A 57 12.69 10.08 -3.93
N VAL A 58 11.99 10.53 -2.90
CA VAL A 58 10.82 9.85 -2.34
C VAL A 58 9.56 10.38 -2.99
N GLU A 59 8.74 9.47 -3.48
CA GLU A 59 7.44 9.77 -4.08
C GLU A 59 6.34 8.93 -3.44
N SER A 60 5.20 9.53 -3.14
CA SER A 60 4.00 8.82 -2.70
C SER A 60 2.74 9.53 -3.16
N GLN A 61 1.64 8.79 -3.25
CA GLN A 61 0.31 9.34 -3.46
C GLN A 61 -0.40 9.44 -2.12
N VAL A 62 -0.97 10.61 -1.81
CA VAL A 62 -1.67 10.85 -0.55
C VAL A 62 -3.01 11.53 -0.80
N ILE A 63 -4.01 11.20 0.01
CA ILE A 63 -5.30 11.89 0.00
C ILE A 63 -5.41 12.74 1.26
N ILE A 64 -5.60 14.05 1.05
CA ILE A 64 -5.82 15.05 2.10
C ILE A 64 -7.18 15.68 1.83
N GLY A 65 -8.10 15.53 2.79
CA GLY A 65 -9.51 15.86 2.57
C GLY A 65 -10.10 15.09 1.39
N ALA A 66 -10.52 15.82 0.36
CA ALA A 66 -11.10 15.30 -0.88
C ALA A 66 -10.12 15.28 -2.06
N ALA A 67 -8.89 15.77 -1.89
CA ALA A 67 -7.93 15.92 -2.98
C ALA A 67 -6.83 14.86 -2.91
N LEU A 68 -6.46 14.33 -4.08
CA LEU A 68 -5.30 13.48 -4.26
C LEU A 68 -4.08 14.36 -4.54
N PHE A 69 -2.96 14.04 -3.92
CA PHE A 69 -1.69 14.71 -4.15
C PHE A 69 -0.58 13.69 -4.41
N ARG A 70 0.39 14.10 -5.21
CA ARG A 70 1.71 13.46 -5.26
C ARG A 70 2.65 14.22 -4.33
N SER A 71 3.09 13.57 -3.27
CA SER A 71 4.13 14.06 -2.37
C SER A 71 5.49 13.66 -2.91
N VAL A 72 6.41 14.63 -3.01
CA VAL A 72 7.78 14.45 -3.48
C VAL A 72 8.74 15.18 -2.55
N TYR A 73 9.84 14.53 -2.19
CA TYR A 73 10.97 15.16 -1.51
C TYR A 73 12.24 14.34 -1.72
N THR A 74 13.40 14.94 -1.50
CA THR A 74 14.70 14.35 -1.81
C THR A 74 15.54 14.20 -0.55
N PHE A 75 16.29 13.10 -0.45
CA PHE A 75 17.41 12.97 0.46
C PHE A 75 18.71 13.23 -0.29
N ILE A 76 19.47 14.24 0.16
CA ILE A 76 20.81 14.55 -0.31
C ILE A 76 21.81 14.07 0.73
N GLU A 77 22.71 13.17 0.35
CA GLU A 77 23.67 12.51 1.26
C GLU A 77 22.99 11.89 2.51
N GLY A 78 21.79 11.34 2.33
CA GLY A 78 20.99 10.73 3.40
C GLY A 78 20.30 11.71 4.35
N ARG A 79 20.33 13.02 4.05
CA ARG A 79 19.59 14.06 4.79
C ARG A 79 18.47 14.63 3.95
N LEU A 80 17.32 14.89 4.59
CA LEU A 80 16.20 15.52 3.91
C LEU A 80 16.60 16.93 3.43
N ASP A 81 16.42 17.19 2.14
CA ASP A 81 16.39 18.55 1.63
C ASP A 81 14.99 19.13 1.80
N THR A 82 14.78 19.96 2.82
CA THR A 82 13.48 20.58 3.08
C THR A 82 13.02 21.49 1.94
N ALA A 83 13.94 22.04 1.14
CA ALA A 83 13.60 22.89 0.00
C ALA A 83 13.09 22.07 -1.20
N SER A 84 13.26 20.75 -1.21
CA SER A 84 12.76 19.83 -2.24
C SER A 84 11.31 19.40 -2.02
N ILE A 85 10.72 19.66 -0.84
CA ILE A 85 9.37 19.22 -0.51
C ILE A 85 8.37 19.84 -1.47
N ARG A 86 7.65 19.00 -2.22
CA ARG A 86 6.57 19.40 -3.12
C ARG A 86 5.33 18.55 -2.84
N LEU A 87 4.20 19.21 -2.78
CA LEU A 87 2.89 18.58 -2.77
C LEU A 87 2.15 19.01 -4.03
N LEU A 88 2.06 18.10 -4.99
CA LEU A 88 1.51 18.38 -6.32
C LEU A 88 0.08 17.86 -6.39
N PRO A 89 -0.95 18.72 -6.51
CA PRO A 89 -2.33 18.27 -6.57
C PRO A 89 -2.62 17.54 -7.87
N ASP A 90 -3.42 16.48 -7.76
CA ASP A 90 -4.08 15.85 -8.89
C ASP A 90 -5.45 16.52 -9.08
N ASN A 91 -5.53 17.47 -10.00
CA ASN A 91 -6.73 18.30 -10.22
C ASN A 91 -7.82 17.59 -11.04
N LEU A 92 -7.85 16.25 -11.03
CA LEU A 92 -8.66 15.43 -11.93
C LEU A 92 -9.96 14.89 -11.31
N GLY A 93 -10.26 15.20 -10.05
CA GLY A 93 -11.56 14.82 -9.46
C GLY A 93 -11.66 14.95 -7.95
N ASP A 94 -12.78 14.44 -7.43
CA ASP A 94 -13.05 14.27 -6.01
C ASP A 94 -12.65 12.85 -5.56
N TYR A 95 -11.84 12.76 -4.51
CA TYR A 95 -11.32 11.53 -3.93
C TYR A 95 -11.83 11.30 -2.49
N SER A 96 -12.85 12.05 -2.05
CA SER A 96 -13.43 11.96 -0.71
C SER A 96 -13.97 10.56 -0.37
N ASP A 97 -14.45 9.82 -1.38
CA ASP A 97 -15.04 8.50 -1.21
C ASP A 97 -14.04 7.34 -1.38
N ILE A 98 -12.77 7.61 -1.70
CA ILE A 98 -11.74 6.57 -1.78
C ILE A 98 -11.40 6.07 -0.37
N VAL A 99 -11.45 4.77 -0.13
CA VAL A 99 -11.17 4.13 1.17
C VAL A 99 -9.90 3.28 1.17
N ALA A 100 -9.37 2.95 -0.01
CA ALA A 100 -8.04 2.35 -0.16
C ALA A 100 -7.38 2.89 -1.44
N LEU A 101 -6.07 3.12 -1.38
CA LEU A 101 -5.28 3.68 -2.47
C LEU A 101 -3.93 2.96 -2.54
N GLU A 102 -3.58 2.41 -3.70
CA GLU A 102 -2.27 1.77 -3.89
C GLU A 102 -1.71 2.01 -5.28
N GLU A 103 -0.40 2.25 -5.35
CA GLU A 103 0.35 2.33 -6.60
C GLU A 103 1.19 1.06 -6.79
N VAL A 104 1.04 0.44 -7.95
CA VAL A 104 1.79 -0.75 -8.38
C VAL A 104 2.71 -0.36 -9.52
N ARG A 105 4.03 -0.40 -9.25
CA ARG A 105 5.09 -0.24 -10.25
C ARG A 105 5.63 -1.62 -10.64
N TYR A 106 5.33 -2.09 -11.84
CA TYR A 106 5.89 -3.32 -12.43
C TYR A 106 7.02 -2.95 -13.40
N ARG A 107 8.15 -3.65 -13.28
CA ARG A 107 9.32 -3.49 -14.15
C ARG A 107 9.97 -4.85 -14.38
N GLU A 108 9.76 -5.40 -15.57
CA GLU A 108 10.43 -6.60 -16.06
C GLU A 108 10.61 -6.50 -17.57
N GLY A 109 11.84 -6.64 -18.05
CA GLY A 109 12.18 -6.38 -19.46
C GLY A 109 12.00 -4.90 -19.82
N THR A 110 11.48 -4.64 -21.02
CA THR A 110 11.38 -3.28 -21.60
C THR A 110 10.03 -2.59 -21.39
N VAL A 111 9.06 -3.24 -20.73
CA VAL A 111 7.69 -2.71 -20.57
C VAL A 111 7.45 -2.34 -19.10
N PRO A 112 7.85 -1.14 -18.65
CA PRO A 112 7.47 -0.64 -17.34
C PRO A 112 5.98 -0.33 -17.31
N ARG A 113 5.34 -0.55 -16.15
CA ARG A 113 3.95 -0.16 -15.90
C ARG A 113 3.83 0.44 -14.52
N THR A 114 3.20 1.61 -14.46
CA THR A 114 2.74 2.22 -13.22
C THR A 114 1.22 2.28 -13.27
N THR A 115 0.58 1.70 -12.27
CA THR A 115 -0.87 1.65 -12.18
C THR A 115 -1.29 2.04 -10.78
N THR A 116 -2.24 2.96 -10.66
CA THR A 116 -2.86 3.28 -9.37
C THR A 116 -4.21 2.59 -9.28
N TYR A 117 -4.50 2.02 -8.13
CA TYR A 117 -5.80 1.47 -7.78
C TYR A 117 -6.42 2.26 -6.64
N GLY A 118 -7.72 2.48 -6.73
CA GLY A 118 -8.49 3.13 -5.68
C GLY A 118 -9.82 2.43 -5.50
N LEU A 119 -10.15 2.12 -4.26
CA LEU A 119 -11.44 1.55 -3.90
C LEU A 119 -12.33 2.67 -3.37
N ARG A 120 -13.47 2.90 -4.00
CA ARG A 120 -14.51 3.79 -3.50
C ARG A 120 -15.34 3.12 -2.40
N SER A 121 -15.90 3.91 -1.50
CA SER A 121 -16.73 3.42 -0.39
C SER A 121 -18.00 2.71 -0.85
N ASP A 122 -18.48 2.99 -2.06
CA ASP A 122 -19.61 2.32 -2.70
C ASP A 122 -19.24 0.95 -3.33
N GLY A 123 -17.96 0.58 -3.30
CA GLY A 123 -17.48 -0.69 -3.83
C GLY A 123 -17.07 -0.69 -5.30
N LEU A 124 -16.92 0.49 -5.92
CA LEU A 124 -16.28 0.61 -7.22
C LEU A 124 -14.74 0.61 -7.07
N LEU A 125 -14.10 -0.39 -7.66
CA LEU A 125 -12.66 -0.46 -7.80
C LEU A 125 -12.25 0.21 -9.10
N LEU A 126 -11.45 1.26 -8.99
CA LEU A 126 -10.94 2.06 -10.09
C LEU A 126 -9.47 1.70 -10.35
N ARG A 127 -9.11 1.72 -11.64
CA ARG A 127 -7.73 1.63 -12.10
C ARG A 127 -7.40 2.88 -12.91
N TRP A 128 -6.30 3.52 -12.53
CA TRP A 128 -5.70 4.60 -13.29
C TRP A 128 -4.32 4.24 -13.83
N THR A 129 -4.01 4.78 -15.00
CA THR A 129 -2.64 4.83 -15.52
C THR A 129 -2.20 6.28 -15.64
N THR A 130 -0.94 6.54 -15.30
CA THR A 130 -0.34 7.87 -15.47
C THR A 130 0.39 7.91 -16.80
N SER A 131 0.09 8.92 -17.61
CA SER A 131 0.79 9.26 -18.85
C SER A 131 1.32 10.69 -18.77
N SER A 132 2.06 11.12 -19.80
CA SER A 132 2.49 12.53 -19.91
C SER A 132 1.32 13.50 -20.05
N ALA A 133 0.13 13.03 -20.43
CA ALA A 133 -1.08 13.84 -20.58
C ALA A 133 -1.92 13.93 -19.29
N GLY A 134 -1.53 13.21 -18.23
CA GLY A 134 -2.26 13.18 -16.96
C GLY A 134 -2.59 11.77 -16.50
N ARG A 135 -3.64 11.64 -15.69
CA ARG A 135 -4.09 10.36 -15.14
C ARG A 135 -5.43 9.96 -15.76
N ASP A 136 -5.45 8.81 -16.42
CA ASP A 136 -6.65 8.30 -17.09
C ASP A 136 -7.25 7.11 -16.32
N ILE A 137 -8.56 7.08 -16.16
CA ILE A 137 -9.28 5.89 -15.69
C ILE A 137 -9.27 4.86 -16.83
N THR A 138 -8.62 3.72 -16.60
CA THR A 138 -8.48 2.63 -17.59
C THR A 138 -9.16 1.34 -17.17
N GLY A 139 -9.86 1.34 -16.04
CA GLY A 139 -10.61 0.21 -15.55
C GLY A 139 -11.56 0.59 -14.42
N VAL A 140 -12.73 -0.02 -14.43
CA VAL A 140 -13.75 0.11 -13.39
C VAL A 140 -14.35 -1.28 -13.16
N ALA A 141 -14.45 -1.70 -11.91
CA ALA A 141 -15.09 -2.95 -11.52
C ALA A 141 -15.95 -2.77 -10.27
N PRO A 142 -17.27 -3.03 -10.33
CA PRO A 142 -18.13 -3.00 -9.15
C PRO A 142 -18.01 -4.28 -8.31
N GLY A 143 -18.67 -4.30 -7.14
CA GLY A 143 -18.84 -5.50 -6.32
C GLY A 143 -17.92 -5.59 -5.10
N PHE A 144 -17.17 -4.53 -4.79
CA PHE A 144 -16.21 -4.51 -3.68
C PHE A 144 -16.69 -3.74 -2.46
N ALA A 145 -18.00 -3.50 -2.33
CA ALA A 145 -18.58 -2.67 -1.25
C ALA A 145 -18.33 -3.24 0.16
N SER A 146 -18.04 -4.53 0.27
CA SER A 146 -17.70 -5.17 1.55
C SER A 146 -16.22 -5.04 1.93
N VAL A 147 -15.34 -4.69 1.00
CA VAL A 147 -13.89 -4.57 1.24
C VAL A 147 -13.61 -3.41 2.20
N LYS A 148 -12.76 -3.68 3.19
CA LYS A 148 -12.34 -2.74 4.23
C LYS A 148 -10.95 -2.18 3.93
N ALA A 149 -9.99 -3.05 3.65
CA ALA A 149 -8.65 -2.71 3.21
C ALA A 149 -8.17 -3.69 2.12
N MET A 150 -7.21 -3.26 1.31
CA MET A 150 -6.59 -4.07 0.26
C MET A 150 -5.11 -3.72 0.12
N VAL A 151 -4.29 -4.70 -0.25
CA VAL A 151 -2.84 -4.54 -0.42
C VAL A 151 -2.30 -5.42 -1.55
N PRO A 152 -1.39 -4.93 -2.42
CA PRO A 152 -0.83 -5.75 -3.49
C PRO A 152 0.08 -6.85 -2.93
N ILE A 153 -0.08 -8.07 -3.46
CA ILE A 153 0.72 -9.25 -3.10
C ILE A 153 1.40 -9.91 -4.31
N SER A 154 0.91 -9.67 -5.53
CA SER A 154 1.54 -10.12 -6.77
C SER A 154 1.40 -9.03 -7.83
N LYS A 155 2.42 -8.89 -8.68
CA LYS A 155 2.38 -8.00 -9.84
C LYS A 155 3.15 -8.61 -11.00
N THR A 156 2.50 -8.71 -12.14
CA THR A 156 3.06 -9.29 -13.36
C THR A 156 2.78 -8.39 -14.56
N ARG A 157 3.21 -8.84 -15.74
CA ARG A 157 2.88 -8.19 -17.01
C ARG A 157 1.37 -8.19 -17.28
N THR A 158 0.68 -9.26 -16.92
CA THR A 158 -0.70 -9.51 -17.34
C THR A 158 -1.72 -9.34 -16.23
N TYR A 159 -1.30 -9.25 -14.97
CA TYR A 159 -2.20 -9.02 -13.84
C TYR A 159 -1.51 -8.41 -12.62
N ASP A 160 -2.32 -7.85 -11.73
CA ASP A 160 -1.96 -7.56 -10.34
C ASP A 160 -2.92 -8.28 -9.41
N THR A 161 -2.41 -8.69 -8.25
CA THR A 161 -3.20 -9.41 -7.25
C THR A 161 -3.12 -8.72 -5.91
N PHE A 162 -4.27 -8.52 -5.29
CA PHE A 162 -4.40 -7.94 -3.97
C PHE A 162 -4.90 -8.98 -2.97
N LEU A 163 -4.46 -8.88 -1.71
CA LEU A 163 -5.21 -9.40 -0.58
C LEU A 163 -6.16 -8.32 -0.09
N ALA A 164 -7.40 -8.70 0.21
CA ALA A 164 -8.40 -7.78 0.71
C ALA A 164 -9.22 -8.40 1.83
N ASN A 165 -9.33 -7.71 2.96
CA ASN A 165 -10.24 -8.09 4.04
C ASN A 165 -11.60 -7.41 3.87
N THR A 166 -12.64 -8.04 4.39
CA THR A 166 -14.00 -7.48 4.38
C THR A 166 -14.45 -7.05 5.76
N ARG A 167 -15.43 -6.14 5.80
CA ARG A 167 -16.13 -5.77 7.06
C ARG A 167 -16.79 -6.97 7.74
N GLY A 168 -17.15 -8.01 6.98
CA GLY A 168 -17.68 -9.27 7.49
C GLY A 168 -16.62 -10.27 7.96
N GLY A 169 -15.32 -9.95 7.82
CA GLY A 169 -14.22 -10.70 8.40
C GLY A 169 -13.54 -11.72 7.49
N ALA A 170 -13.94 -11.82 6.23
CA ALA A 170 -13.26 -12.68 5.28
C ALA A 170 -12.00 -12.00 4.71
N LEU A 171 -11.09 -12.82 4.18
CA LEU A 171 -9.90 -12.43 3.43
C LEU A 171 -9.96 -13.08 2.05
N TYR A 172 -9.79 -12.30 0.99
CA TYR A 172 -9.83 -12.76 -0.39
C TYR A 172 -8.58 -12.35 -1.14
N THR A 173 -8.25 -13.08 -2.21
CA THR A 173 -7.47 -12.50 -3.31
C THR A 173 -8.40 -11.80 -4.29
N ILE A 174 -7.92 -10.70 -4.87
CA ILE A 174 -8.52 -10.01 -6.00
C ILE A 174 -7.48 -9.98 -7.12
N HIS A 175 -7.62 -10.87 -8.09
CA HIS A 175 -6.76 -10.97 -9.26
C HIS A 175 -7.31 -10.07 -10.37
N ILE A 176 -6.54 -9.08 -10.80
CA ILE A 176 -6.98 -8.03 -11.72
C ILE A 176 -6.14 -8.10 -13.01
N PRO A 177 -6.73 -8.44 -14.16
CA PRO A 177 -5.99 -8.43 -15.42
C PRO A 177 -5.57 -7.00 -15.78
N THR A 178 -4.38 -6.81 -16.38
CA THR A 178 -3.88 -5.49 -16.82
C THR A 178 -4.59 -4.97 -18.07
N THR A 179 -5.32 -5.83 -18.78
CA THR A 179 -6.06 -5.49 -20.00
C THR A 179 -7.41 -4.82 -19.70
N SER A 180 -8.03 -4.29 -20.75
CA SER A 180 -9.44 -3.88 -20.75
C SER A 180 -10.27 -4.94 -21.50
N PRO A 181 -11.46 -5.33 -21.00
CA PRO A 181 -12.11 -4.83 -19.79
C PRO A 181 -11.46 -5.32 -18.49
N MET A 182 -11.47 -4.49 -17.46
CA MET A 182 -11.03 -4.86 -16.11
C MET A 182 -12.06 -5.81 -15.48
N LYS A 183 -11.80 -7.12 -15.55
CA LYS A 183 -12.65 -8.16 -14.97
C LYS A 183 -11.91 -8.91 -13.85
N PRO A 184 -11.99 -8.45 -12.60
CA PRO A 184 -11.30 -9.12 -11.50
C PRO A 184 -11.86 -10.52 -11.20
N VAL A 185 -11.00 -11.43 -10.76
CA VAL A 185 -11.37 -12.75 -10.23
C VAL A 185 -11.08 -12.76 -8.74
N VAL A 186 -12.09 -13.11 -7.95
CA VAL A 186 -12.02 -13.07 -6.48
C VAL A 186 -12.03 -14.51 -5.93
N LYS A 187 -11.09 -14.86 -5.05
CA LYS A 187 -11.03 -16.18 -4.40
C LYS A 187 -10.93 -16.05 -2.88
N PRO A 188 -11.73 -16.80 -2.10
CA PRO A 188 -11.62 -16.78 -0.64
C PRO A 188 -10.31 -17.42 -0.19
N VAL A 189 -9.61 -16.74 0.72
CA VAL A 189 -8.41 -17.23 1.41
C VAL A 189 -8.77 -17.67 2.83
N ARG A 190 -9.54 -16.84 3.53
CA ARG A 190 -10.16 -17.15 4.84
C ARG A 190 -11.55 -16.55 4.87
N THR A 191 -12.47 -17.17 5.60
CA THR A 191 -13.88 -16.74 5.62
C THR A 191 -14.23 -15.87 6.83
N ARG A 192 -13.36 -15.78 7.85
CA ARG A 192 -13.59 -15.05 9.11
C ARG A 192 -12.27 -14.57 9.72
N THR A 193 -12.40 -13.70 10.75
CA THR A 193 -11.35 -13.17 11.65
C THR A 193 -10.42 -12.08 11.11
N TRP A 194 -10.74 -11.49 9.95
CA TRP A 194 -9.95 -10.41 9.35
C TRP A 194 -10.58 -9.02 9.45
N GLN A 195 -11.76 -8.90 10.07
CA GLN A 195 -12.53 -7.66 10.10
C GLN A 195 -11.88 -6.54 10.92
N GLY A 196 -10.99 -6.90 11.87
CA GLY A 196 -10.37 -5.93 12.77
C GLY A 196 -9.32 -5.03 12.12
N PHE A 197 -8.83 -5.36 10.92
CA PHE A 197 -7.75 -4.59 10.30
C PHE A 197 -8.27 -3.46 9.38
N GLU A 198 -7.88 -2.23 9.66
CA GLU A 198 -8.09 -1.04 8.82
C GLU A 198 -6.99 -0.87 7.78
N PHE A 199 -5.78 -1.39 8.05
CA PHE A 199 -4.68 -1.36 7.10
C PHE A 199 -4.08 -2.74 6.91
N LEU A 200 -3.75 -3.05 5.66
CA LEU A 200 -2.97 -4.21 5.28
C LEU A 200 -1.72 -3.73 4.56
N LEU A 201 -0.55 -4.25 4.95
CA LEU A 201 0.71 -3.98 4.28
C LEU A 201 1.41 -5.29 3.95
N ALA A 202 2.04 -5.35 2.78
CA ALA A 202 2.62 -6.58 2.25
C ALA A 202 4.04 -6.33 1.74
N ARG A 203 4.88 -7.36 1.89
CA ARG A 203 6.17 -7.50 1.21
C ARG A 203 6.39 -8.98 0.91
N LYS A 204 7.19 -9.31 -0.10
CA LYS A 204 7.62 -10.69 -0.33
C LYS A 204 8.22 -11.34 0.92
N CYS A 205 7.87 -12.61 1.11
CA CYS A 205 8.41 -13.51 2.12
C CYS A 205 8.75 -14.85 1.46
N GLY A 206 10.03 -15.26 1.51
CA GLY A 206 10.47 -16.47 0.82
C GLY A 206 10.33 -16.41 -0.71
N GLN A 207 10.14 -17.56 -1.36
CA GLN A 207 10.08 -17.64 -2.82
C GLN A 207 8.74 -17.22 -3.41
N GLN A 208 7.62 -17.61 -2.78
CA GLN A 208 6.25 -17.40 -3.28
C GLN A 208 5.28 -16.90 -2.19
N GLY A 209 5.81 -16.37 -1.08
CA GLY A 209 5.00 -15.95 0.06
C GLY A 209 4.92 -14.44 0.22
N THR A 210 4.05 -14.03 1.14
CA THR A 210 3.82 -12.65 1.55
C THR A 210 3.97 -12.52 3.06
N LEU A 211 4.78 -11.58 3.49
CA LEU A 211 4.77 -11.08 4.87
C LEU A 211 3.69 -10.01 4.94
N LEU A 212 2.62 -10.30 5.67
CA LEU A 212 1.44 -9.46 5.79
C LEU A 212 1.37 -8.84 7.19
N LEU A 213 1.24 -7.53 7.26
CA LEU A 213 0.97 -6.79 8.49
C LEU A 213 -0.49 -6.32 8.44
N GLY A 214 -1.27 -6.69 9.44
CA GLY A 214 -2.61 -6.13 9.68
C GLY A 214 -2.56 -5.15 10.84
N ILE A 215 -3.08 -3.93 10.66
CA ILE A 215 -3.16 -2.91 11.71
C ILE A 215 -4.63 -2.70 12.07
N ASP A 216 -4.94 -2.90 13.34
CA ASP A 216 -6.24 -2.67 13.96
C ASP A 216 -6.20 -1.32 14.69
N LYS A 217 -6.94 -0.36 14.14
CA LYS A 217 -6.98 1.05 14.55
C LYS A 217 -7.80 1.24 15.81
N ASP A 218 -8.80 0.38 16.05
CA ASP A 218 -9.65 0.42 17.23
C ASP A 218 -8.84 0.05 18.49
N THR A 219 -7.96 -0.95 18.37
CA THR A 219 -7.07 -1.40 19.45
C THR A 219 -5.67 -0.82 19.37
N GLN A 220 -5.38 -0.02 18.34
CA GLN A 220 -4.07 0.56 18.02
C GLN A 220 -2.94 -0.49 18.00
N SER A 221 -3.26 -1.70 17.52
CA SER A 221 -2.38 -2.85 17.53
C SER A 221 -2.06 -3.33 16.12
N ALA A 222 -0.95 -4.03 15.95
CA ALA A 222 -0.62 -4.64 14.67
C ALA A 222 -0.21 -6.11 14.86
N HIS A 223 -0.58 -6.94 13.89
CA HIS A 223 -0.30 -8.37 13.87
C HIS A 223 0.39 -8.76 12.58
N LEU A 224 1.43 -9.59 12.71
CA LEU A 224 2.26 -10.02 11.59
C LEU A 224 1.93 -11.47 11.21
N TYR A 225 1.85 -11.74 9.91
CA TYR A 225 1.51 -13.05 9.34
C TYR A 225 2.48 -13.41 8.22
N ALA A 226 2.91 -14.67 8.18
CA ALA A 226 3.49 -15.27 6.99
C ALA A 226 2.36 -15.96 6.21
N VAL A 227 2.06 -15.44 5.02
CA VAL A 227 1.05 -15.96 4.09
C VAL A 227 1.80 -16.69 2.98
N GLY A 228 1.47 -17.95 2.74
CA GLY A 228 2.02 -18.73 1.64
C GLY A 228 1.52 -18.23 0.28
N HIS A 229 1.89 -18.96 -0.77
CA HIS A 229 1.32 -18.73 -2.10
C HIS A 229 -0.20 -18.84 -2.06
N ALA A 230 -0.90 -17.84 -2.58
CA ALA A 230 -2.34 -17.74 -2.51
C ALA A 230 -2.99 -18.79 -3.42
N ASN A 231 -3.58 -19.82 -2.81
CA ASN A 231 -4.27 -20.91 -3.49
C ASN A 231 -5.67 -21.10 -2.89
N GLY A 232 -6.44 -20.01 -2.83
CA GLY A 232 -7.76 -20.00 -2.21
C GLY A 232 -7.71 -20.41 -0.73
N THR A 233 -8.65 -21.24 -0.29
CA THR A 233 -8.74 -21.67 1.11
C THR A 233 -7.58 -22.57 1.56
N ALA A 234 -6.84 -23.16 0.61
CA ALA A 234 -5.64 -23.94 0.89
C ALA A 234 -4.40 -23.08 1.20
N THR A 235 -4.49 -21.75 1.06
CA THR A 235 -3.40 -20.84 1.41
C THR A 235 -3.02 -21.01 2.88
N VAL A 236 -1.75 -21.29 3.15
CA VAL A 236 -1.21 -21.35 4.52
C VAL A 236 -1.10 -19.93 5.05
N ILE A 237 -1.59 -19.69 6.27
CA ILE A 237 -1.40 -18.43 6.99
C ILE A 237 -0.89 -18.77 8.39
N GLN A 238 0.33 -18.35 8.67
CA GLN A 238 0.95 -18.49 9.97
C GLN A 238 0.94 -17.14 10.67
N GLY A 239 0.25 -17.03 11.81
CA GLY A 239 0.37 -15.88 12.70
C GLY A 239 1.74 -15.88 13.36
N LEU A 240 2.49 -14.80 13.18
CA LEU A 240 3.81 -14.61 13.81
C LEU A 240 3.69 -13.90 15.15
N GLY A 241 2.58 -13.19 15.40
CA GLY A 241 2.26 -12.57 16.68
C GLY A 241 1.97 -11.08 16.57
N LYS A 242 1.72 -10.47 17.74
CA LYS A 242 1.54 -9.02 17.87
C LYS A 242 2.89 -8.31 17.71
N VAL A 243 2.92 -7.25 16.92
CA VAL A 243 4.09 -6.39 16.75
C VAL A 243 4.15 -5.43 17.94
N PRO A 244 5.31 -5.24 18.59
CA PRO A 244 5.43 -4.34 19.74
C PRO A 244 5.18 -2.88 19.35
N GLY A 245 4.62 -2.12 20.29
CA GLY A 245 4.32 -0.69 20.15
C GLY A 245 2.85 -0.38 19.85
N THR A 246 2.57 0.91 19.73
CA THR A 246 1.25 1.47 19.41
C THR A 246 1.21 1.89 17.95
N PHE A 247 0.06 1.65 17.31
CA PHE A 247 -0.20 1.95 15.90
C PHE A 247 -1.42 2.90 15.78
N SER A 248 -1.23 4.15 16.20
CA SER A 248 -2.28 5.19 16.22
C SER A 248 -2.21 6.19 15.07
N ASP A 249 -1.22 6.07 14.16
CA ASP A 249 -1.04 7.02 13.08
C ASP A 249 -2.24 7.02 12.09
N PRO A 250 -2.63 8.17 11.52
CA PRO A 250 -3.80 8.29 10.67
C PRO A 250 -3.70 7.49 9.36
N ALA A 251 -2.50 7.34 8.79
CA ALA A 251 -2.26 6.58 7.56
C ALA A 251 -0.97 5.77 7.64
N TYR A 252 -0.98 4.58 7.04
CA TYR A 252 0.17 3.70 6.92
C TYR A 252 0.44 3.35 5.46
N PHE A 253 1.70 3.15 5.13
CA PHE A 253 2.15 2.79 3.79
C PHE A 253 3.40 1.91 3.87
N ARG A 254 3.76 1.28 2.76
CA ARG A 254 5.01 0.52 2.66
C ARG A 254 6.10 1.41 2.08
N TRP A 255 7.30 1.31 2.66
CA TRP A 255 8.52 1.75 2.00
C TRP A 255 8.90 0.71 0.96
N VAL A 256 8.75 1.07 -0.32
CA VAL A 256 8.99 0.20 -1.44
C VAL A 256 10.49 0.18 -1.76
N PRO A 257 11.15 -1.00 -1.71
CA PRO A 257 12.54 -1.11 -2.13
C PRO A 257 12.69 -0.88 -3.64
N PRO A 258 13.87 -0.49 -4.14
CA PRO A 258 14.12 -0.30 -5.58
C PRO A 258 13.76 -1.53 -6.43
N ILE A 259 13.99 -2.73 -5.87
CA ILE A 259 13.50 -4.00 -6.40
C ILE A 259 12.41 -4.51 -5.46
N ASP A 260 11.17 -4.44 -5.93
CA ASP A 260 9.99 -4.82 -5.16
C ASP A 260 9.31 -6.03 -5.80
N PRO A 261 9.87 -7.24 -5.69
CA PRO A 261 9.21 -8.42 -6.22
C PRO A 261 8.03 -8.75 -5.30
N LEU A 262 6.82 -8.75 -5.84
CA LEU A 262 5.61 -9.25 -5.18
C LEU A 262 5.17 -10.50 -5.94
N VAL A 263 5.10 -11.63 -5.24
CA VAL A 263 5.00 -12.99 -5.83
C VAL A 263 4.08 -13.91 -5.00
N GLY A 264 3.11 -13.30 -4.31
CA GLY A 264 2.20 -13.98 -3.38
C GLY A 264 1.05 -14.75 -4.04
N GLU A 265 0.88 -14.61 -5.36
CA GLU A 265 -0.01 -15.42 -6.22
C GLU A 265 0.78 -15.75 -7.50
#